data_AF-A0A7S0BBI4-F1
#
_entry.id   AF-A0A7S0BBI4-F1
#
_cell.length_a   1.000
_cell.length_b   1.000
_cell.length_c   1.000
_cell.angle_alpha   90.00
_cell.angle_beta   90.00
_cell.angle_gamma   90.00
#
_symmetry.space_group_name_H-M   'P 1'
#
loop_
_entity.id
_entity.type
_entity.pdbx_description
1 polymer ?
#
loop_
_entity_poly.entity_id
_entity_poly.type
_entity_poly.pdbx_seq_one_letter_code
_entity_poly.pdbx_strand_id
1 'polypeptide(L)'
;WLHEKGHCKVREVSCMTVKEHNELMGVCSSVGRSTLCMLYFGAGFWKLNKTFIDTRACCATVIFVQHLVNYVPEVLVPDWLPHVVGLSAPWVGAGVELIMPVLLAVPGRPRRLGLILGVAFSIMIACTPPPNDAGAFSLTVISGCYALFFPLATATAWGQIFTGLRRGLHVSPESSRGFIAAVLVLSFAAVFLTGIQEW
;
A
#
# COMPACT_ATOMS: atom_id res chain seq x y z
N TRP A 1 -17.48 -21.75 49.01
CA TRP A 1 -17.24 -21.82 47.55
C TRP A 1 -17.18 -20.39 47.06
N LEU A 2 -16.01 -19.99 46.55
CA LEU A 2 -15.42 -18.65 46.64
C LEU A 2 -16.18 -17.59 45.83
N HIS A 3 -16.54 -16.50 46.51
CA HIS A 3 -17.17 -15.30 45.94
C HIS A 3 -16.21 -14.10 46.09
N GLU A 4 -15.00 -14.20 45.53
CA GLU A 4 -14.08 -13.06 45.43
C GLU A 4 -14.48 -12.19 44.24
N LYS A 5 -15.31 -11.17 44.54
CA LYS A 5 -15.56 -10.06 43.62
C LYS A 5 -14.31 -9.18 43.58
N GLY A 6 -13.36 -9.57 42.73
CA GLY A 6 -12.26 -8.70 42.32
C GLY A 6 -12.82 -7.48 41.60
N HIS A 7 -12.87 -6.34 42.30
CA HIS A 7 -13.12 -5.04 41.69
C HIS A 7 -12.00 -4.78 40.67
N CYS A 8 -12.29 -5.05 39.40
CA CYS A 8 -11.44 -4.63 38.29
C CYS A 8 -11.43 -3.10 38.30
N LYS A 9 -10.38 -2.53 38.90
CA LYS A 9 -10.11 -1.09 38.92
C LYS A 9 -9.83 -0.72 37.46
N VAL A 10 -10.88 -0.33 36.74
CA VAL A 10 -10.78 0.21 35.39
C VAL A 10 -9.81 1.37 35.49
N ARG A 11 -8.55 1.16 35.07
CA ARG A 11 -7.58 2.24 34.98
C ARG A 11 -8.20 3.26 34.06
N GLU A 12 -8.46 4.46 34.59
CA GLU A 12 -8.81 5.61 33.77
C GLU A 12 -7.78 5.67 32.64
N VAL A 13 -8.26 5.43 31.42
CA VAL A 13 -7.45 5.61 30.22
C VAL A 13 -7.21 7.10 30.16
N SER A 14 -6.06 7.54 30.66
CA SER A 14 -5.65 8.93 30.63
C SER A 14 -5.81 9.43 29.21
N CYS A 15 -6.71 10.40 29.02
CA CYS A 15 -6.91 11.03 27.71
C CYS A 15 -5.57 11.62 27.27
N MET A 16 -4.98 11.02 26.25
CA MET A 16 -3.74 11.49 25.64
C MET A 16 -3.94 12.94 25.17
N THR A 17 -3.03 13.82 25.53
CA THR A 17 -3.09 15.21 25.05
C THR A 17 -2.81 15.26 23.55
N VAL A 18 -3.30 16.30 22.87
CA VAL A 18 -3.05 16.50 21.42
C VAL A 18 -1.55 16.52 21.10
N LYS A 19 -0.73 17.05 22.02
CA LYS A 19 0.73 17.10 21.87
C LYS A 19 1.35 15.71 21.91
N GLU A 20 1.06 14.92 22.95
CA GLU A 20 1.55 13.54 23.07
C GLU A 20 1.11 12.68 21.89
N HIS A 21 -0.13 12.90 21.42
CA HIS A 21 -0.66 12.22 20.25
C HIS A 21 0.14 12.57 18.98
N ASN A 22 0.39 13.85 18.73
CA ASN A 22 1.18 14.29 17.57
C ASN A 22 2.62 13.77 17.62
N GLU A 23 3.24 13.76 18.80
CA GLU A 23 4.57 13.18 19.02
C GLU A 23 4.58 11.67 18.70
N LEU A 24 3.60 10.93 19.21
CA LEU A 24 3.42 9.50 18.92
C LEU A 24 3.24 9.25 17.42
N MET A 25 2.39 10.02 16.75
CA MET A 25 2.17 9.90 15.31
C MET A 25 3.44 10.23 14.51
N GLY A 26 4.23 11.22 14.93
CA GLY A 26 5.52 11.54 14.32
C GLY A 26 6.51 10.37 14.42
N VAL A 27 6.59 9.71 15.57
CA VAL A 27 7.42 8.51 15.78
C VAL A 27 6.94 7.35 14.90
N CYS A 28 5.64 7.04 14.93
CA CYS A 28 5.05 5.97 14.12
C CYS A 28 5.26 6.20 12.61
N SER A 29 5.09 7.44 12.13
CA SER A 29 5.36 7.81 10.74
C SER A 29 6.82 7.59 10.35
N SER A 30 7.75 7.97 11.23
CA SER A 30 9.19 7.77 11.00
C SER A 30 9.55 6.28 10.94
N VAL A 31 9.01 5.47 11.84
CA VAL A 31 9.22 4.01 11.85
C VAL A 31 8.62 3.37 10.60
N GLY A 32 7.39 3.72 10.24
CA GLY A 32 6.74 3.21 9.03
C GLY A 32 7.54 3.50 7.76
N ARG A 33 8.16 4.69 7.69
CA ARG A 33 9.06 5.06 6.58
C ARG A 33 10.29 4.21 6.50
N SER A 34 10.99 4.04 7.62
CA SER A 34 12.18 3.20 7.64
C SER A 34 11.85 1.77 7.25
N THR A 35 10.74 1.23 7.73
CA THR A 35 10.26 -0.11 7.37
C THR A 35 9.97 -0.22 5.87
N LEU A 36 9.25 0.74 5.28
CA LEU A 36 9.00 0.76 3.84
C LEU A 36 10.30 0.87 3.03
N CYS A 37 11.21 1.75 3.44
CA CYS A 37 12.50 1.89 2.78
C CYS A 37 13.27 0.56 2.79
N MET A 38 13.35 -0.11 3.95
CA MET A 38 14.02 -1.40 4.08
C MET A 38 13.33 -2.50 3.28
N LEU A 39 11.99 -2.55 3.32
CA LEU A 39 11.20 -3.55 2.60
C LEU A 39 11.40 -3.43 1.10
N TYR A 40 11.19 -2.24 0.53
CA TYR A 40 11.31 -2.03 -0.92
C TYR A 40 12.76 -2.09 -1.40
N PHE A 41 13.72 -1.56 -0.63
CA PHE A 41 15.13 -1.72 -0.97
C PHE A 41 15.56 -3.18 -0.94
N GLY A 42 15.16 -3.93 0.09
CA GLY A 42 15.43 -5.36 0.19
C GLY A 42 14.79 -6.17 -0.93
N ALA A 43 13.54 -5.85 -1.28
CA ALA A 43 12.84 -6.47 -2.40
C ALA A 43 13.53 -6.16 -3.74
N GLY A 44 13.83 -4.89 -4.01
CA GLY A 44 14.51 -4.46 -5.22
C GLY A 44 15.90 -5.09 -5.35
N PHE A 45 16.66 -5.12 -4.25
CA PHE A 45 17.97 -5.79 -4.20
C PHE A 45 17.85 -7.29 -4.44
N TRP A 46 16.87 -7.96 -3.82
CA TRP A 46 16.60 -9.38 -4.05
C TRP A 46 16.26 -9.65 -5.53
N LYS A 47 15.54 -8.74 -6.18
CA LYS A 47 15.18 -8.77 -7.60
C LYS A 47 16.34 -8.47 -8.55
N LEU A 48 17.48 -7.99 -8.07
CA LEU A 48 18.68 -7.89 -8.90
C LEU A 48 19.43 -9.23 -9.02
N ASN A 49 19.05 -10.25 -8.24
CA ASN A 49 19.63 -11.58 -8.36
C ASN A 49 19.18 -12.29 -9.64
N LYS A 50 20.06 -13.14 -10.20
CA LYS A 50 19.93 -13.77 -11.53
C LYS A 50 18.56 -14.36 -11.86
N THR A 51 17.86 -14.93 -10.87
CA THR A 51 16.58 -15.61 -11.07
C THR A 51 15.44 -14.66 -11.42
N PHE A 52 15.53 -13.38 -11.06
CA PHE A 52 14.44 -12.43 -11.30
C PHE A 52 14.50 -11.79 -12.70
N ILE A 53 15.67 -11.79 -13.33
CA ILE A 53 15.85 -11.35 -14.72
C ILE A 53 15.26 -12.37 -15.70
N ASP A 54 15.06 -13.62 -15.27
CA ASP A 54 14.29 -14.59 -16.05
C ASP A 54 12.81 -14.17 -16.10
N THR A 55 12.41 -13.65 -17.26
CA THR A 55 11.02 -13.26 -17.57
C THR A 55 9.99 -14.36 -17.31
N ARG A 56 10.39 -15.64 -17.28
CA ARG A 56 9.51 -16.78 -17.00
C ARG A 56 9.26 -17.00 -15.50
N ALA A 57 10.19 -16.57 -14.66
CA ALA A 57 10.12 -16.69 -13.21
C ALA A 57 9.78 -15.36 -12.51
N CYS A 58 9.76 -14.26 -13.26
CA CYS A 58 9.53 -12.92 -12.74
C CYS A 58 8.04 -12.65 -12.48
N CYS A 59 7.69 -12.36 -11.22
CA CYS A 59 6.32 -11.96 -10.88
C CYS A 59 5.88 -10.68 -11.59
N ALA A 60 6.78 -9.74 -11.86
CA ALA A 60 6.44 -8.51 -12.57
C ALA A 60 5.99 -8.82 -13.99
N THR A 61 6.71 -9.68 -14.73
CA THR A 61 6.30 -10.10 -16.08
C THR A 61 4.91 -10.70 -16.09
N VAL A 62 4.63 -11.62 -15.16
CA VAL A 62 3.30 -12.24 -15.05
C VAL A 62 2.22 -11.20 -14.77
N ILE A 63 2.42 -10.33 -13.78
CA ILE A 63 1.46 -9.29 -13.40
C ILE A 63 1.19 -8.33 -14.57
N PHE A 64 2.24 -7.77 -15.18
CA PHE A 64 2.08 -6.80 -16.27
C PHE A 64 1.40 -7.40 -17.51
N VAL A 65 1.74 -8.64 -17.88
CA VAL A 65 1.07 -9.34 -18.99
C VAL A 65 -0.40 -9.61 -18.65
N GLN A 66 -0.70 -10.01 -17.41
CA GLN A 66 -2.07 -10.19 -16.97
C GLN A 66 -2.88 -8.90 -17.03
N HIS A 67 -2.32 -7.76 -16.62
CA HIS A 67 -2.99 -6.47 -16.76
C HIS A 67 -3.26 -6.12 -18.21
N LEU A 68 -2.29 -6.37 -19.10
CA LEU A 68 -2.46 -6.12 -20.54
C LEU A 68 -3.64 -6.95 -21.10
N VAL A 69 -3.69 -8.24 -20.79
CA VAL A 69 -4.72 -9.15 -21.29
C VAL A 69 -6.10 -8.87 -20.70
N ASN A 70 -6.19 -8.49 -19.42
CA ASN A 70 -7.48 -8.36 -18.73
C ASN A 70 -8.06 -6.94 -18.77
N TYR A 71 -7.24 -5.91 -18.94
CA TYR A 71 -7.69 -4.51 -18.86
C TYR A 71 -7.54 -3.71 -20.15
N VAL A 72 -6.75 -4.19 -21.13
CA VAL A 72 -6.59 -3.49 -22.42
C VAL A 72 -7.36 -4.25 -23.51
N PRO A 73 -8.28 -3.59 -24.23
CA PRO A 73 -8.97 -4.20 -25.36
C PRO A 73 -7.99 -4.74 -26.41
N GLU A 74 -8.22 -5.94 -26.92
CA GLU A 74 -7.32 -6.63 -27.87
C GLU A 74 -7.01 -5.80 -29.12
N VAL A 75 -7.97 -5.01 -29.61
CA VAL A 75 -7.79 -4.08 -30.75
C VAL A 75 -6.73 -3.00 -30.52
N LEU A 76 -6.39 -2.72 -29.26
CA LEU A 76 -5.38 -1.74 -28.86
C LEU A 76 -4.02 -2.38 -28.52
N VAL A 77 -3.92 -3.72 -28.56
CA VAL A 77 -2.70 -4.47 -28.21
C VAL A 77 -2.05 -5.01 -29.48
N PRO A 78 -1.07 -4.31 -30.06
CA PRO A 78 -0.35 -4.85 -31.21
C PRO A 78 0.50 -6.06 -30.81
N ASP A 79 0.73 -6.99 -31.74
CA ASP A 79 1.39 -8.28 -31.49
C ASP A 79 2.76 -8.19 -30.79
N TRP A 80 3.48 -7.09 -30.99
CA TRP A 80 4.80 -6.88 -30.38
C TRP A 80 4.74 -6.38 -28.92
N LEU A 81 3.63 -5.79 -28.48
CA LEU A 81 3.52 -5.13 -27.17
C LEU A 81 3.67 -6.11 -26.00
N PRO A 82 3.02 -7.30 -25.98
CA PRO A 82 3.23 -8.27 -24.91
C PRO A 82 4.69 -8.72 -24.77
N HIS A 83 5.42 -8.81 -25.89
CA HIS A 83 6.83 -9.17 -25.88
C HIS A 83 7.68 -8.06 -25.24
N VAL A 84 7.44 -6.81 -25.60
CA VAL A 84 8.15 -5.66 -25.02
C VAL A 84 7.84 -5.53 -23.53
N VAL A 85 6.57 -5.69 -23.13
CA VAL A 85 6.15 -5.68 -21.73
C VAL A 85 6.82 -6.82 -20.96
N GLY A 86 6.82 -8.03 -21.50
CA GLY A 86 7.42 -9.19 -20.85
C GLY A 86 8.92 -9.03 -20.61
N LEU A 87 9.65 -8.48 -21.58
CA LEU A 87 11.09 -8.21 -21.47
C LEU A 87 11.44 -7.05 -20.52
N SER A 88 10.61 -6.02 -20.48
CA SER A 88 10.88 -4.80 -19.69
C SER A 88 10.39 -4.91 -18.25
N ALA A 89 9.35 -5.70 -17.98
CA ALA A 89 8.71 -5.81 -16.67
C ALA A 89 9.67 -6.12 -15.50
N PRO A 90 10.65 -7.04 -15.60
CA PRO A 90 11.58 -7.30 -14.50
C PRO A 90 12.38 -6.04 -14.12
N TRP A 91 12.85 -5.30 -15.12
CA TRP A 91 13.62 -4.08 -14.94
C TRP A 91 12.79 -2.93 -14.39
N VAL A 92 11.55 -2.78 -14.87
CA VAL A 92 10.62 -1.78 -14.35
C VAL A 92 10.28 -2.08 -12.90
N GLY A 93 9.96 -3.34 -12.56
CA GLY A 93 9.68 -3.75 -11.18
C GLY A 93 10.85 -3.50 -10.24
N ALA A 94 12.05 -3.93 -10.61
CA ALA A 94 13.26 -3.69 -9.81
C ALA A 94 13.56 -2.19 -9.69
N GLY A 95 13.42 -1.43 -10.78
CA GLY A 95 13.63 0.02 -10.80
C GLY A 95 12.68 0.76 -9.86
N VAL A 96 11.39 0.43 -9.87
CA VAL A 96 10.39 1.01 -8.97
C VAL A 96 10.72 0.69 -7.50
N GLU A 97 11.07 -0.55 -7.20
CA GLU A 97 11.40 -0.96 -5.83
C GLU A 97 12.71 -0.35 -5.32
N LEU A 98 13.66 -0.01 -6.20
CA LEU A 98 14.92 0.67 -5.83
C LEU A 98 14.78 2.19 -5.77
N ILE A 99 13.98 2.82 -6.64
CA ILE A 99 13.82 4.28 -6.65
C ILE A 99 12.92 4.75 -5.51
N MET A 100 11.91 3.97 -5.14
CA MET A 100 10.97 4.31 -4.07
C MET A 100 11.63 4.58 -2.70
N PRO A 101 12.52 3.72 -2.16
CA PRO A 101 13.22 3.99 -0.90
C PRO A 101 14.11 5.23 -0.98
N VAL A 102 14.75 5.49 -2.13
CA VAL A 102 15.55 6.69 -2.35
C VAL A 102 14.68 7.95 -2.28
N LEU A 103 13.54 7.95 -2.97
CA LEU A 103 12.58 9.03 -2.94
C LEU A 103 12.01 9.26 -1.52
N LEU A 104 11.67 8.19 -0.80
CA LEU A 104 11.14 8.27 0.56
C LEU A 104 12.17 8.79 1.57
N ALA A 105 13.46 8.48 1.39
CA ALA A 105 14.52 8.93 2.28
C ALA A 105 14.76 10.45 2.20
N VAL A 106 14.60 11.05 1.01
CA VAL A 106 14.88 12.47 0.79
C VAL A 106 13.69 13.35 1.23
N PRO A 107 13.86 14.33 2.13
CA PRO A 107 12.77 15.20 2.57
C PRO A 107 12.21 16.10 1.45
N GLY A 108 10.99 16.60 1.63
CA GLY A 108 10.35 17.54 0.70
C GLY A 108 9.60 16.85 -0.44
N ARG A 109 9.71 17.42 -1.66
CA ARG A 109 9.00 16.93 -2.85
C ARG A 109 9.33 15.48 -3.24
N PRO A 110 10.60 15.02 -3.21
CA PRO A 110 10.94 13.64 -3.54
C PRO A 110 10.20 12.62 -2.67
N ARG A 111 10.07 12.89 -1.36
CA ARG A 111 9.29 12.05 -0.45
C ARG A 111 7.85 11.86 -0.93
N ARG A 112 7.21 12.96 -1.34
CA ARG A 112 5.82 12.92 -1.84
C ARG A 112 5.72 12.07 -3.10
N LEU A 113 6.70 12.18 -4.02
CA LEU A 113 6.77 11.33 -5.20
C LEU A 113 6.97 9.86 -4.85
N GLY A 114 7.82 9.56 -3.86
CA GLY A 114 8.00 8.19 -3.35
C GLY A 114 6.72 7.61 -2.78
N LEU A 115 5.94 8.42 -2.04
CA LEU A 115 4.64 8.02 -1.50
C LEU A 115 3.62 7.76 -2.62
N ILE A 116 3.49 8.68 -3.57
CA ILE A 116 2.57 8.53 -4.73
C ILE A 116 2.94 7.29 -5.54
N LEU A 117 4.22 7.10 -5.81
CA LEU A 117 4.73 5.95 -6.55
C LEU A 117 4.43 4.64 -5.82
N GLY A 118 4.67 4.58 -4.51
CA GLY A 118 4.39 3.37 -3.74
C GLY A 118 2.91 3.06 -3.63
N VAL A 119 2.04 4.06 -3.46
CA VAL A 119 0.59 3.88 -3.51
C VAL A 119 0.14 3.37 -4.88
N ALA A 120 0.61 4.00 -5.97
CA ALA A 120 0.28 3.57 -7.34
C ALA A 120 0.77 2.14 -7.62
N PHE A 121 1.98 1.80 -7.18
CA PHE A 121 2.55 0.46 -7.31
C PHE A 121 1.72 -0.58 -6.56
N SER A 122 1.34 -0.30 -5.32
CA SER A 122 0.50 -1.22 -4.54
C SER A 122 -0.94 -1.30 -5.07
N ILE A 123 -1.52 -0.23 -5.62
CA ILE A 123 -2.80 -0.28 -6.33
C ILE A 123 -2.70 -1.22 -7.52
N MET A 124 -1.67 -1.08 -8.34
CA MET A 124 -1.46 -1.92 -9.51
C MET A 124 -1.40 -3.40 -9.12
N ILE A 125 -0.61 -3.75 -8.10
CA ILE A 125 -0.52 -5.13 -7.59
C ILE A 125 -1.86 -5.58 -7.00
N ALA A 126 -2.58 -4.70 -6.30
CA ALA A 126 -3.91 -5.01 -5.77
C ALA A 126 -4.96 -5.27 -6.86
N CYS A 127 -4.79 -4.68 -8.03
CA CYS A 127 -5.60 -4.95 -9.21
C CYS A 127 -5.10 -6.15 -10.02
N THR A 128 -4.18 -6.98 -9.52
CA THR A 128 -3.75 -8.18 -10.26
C THR A 128 -4.91 -9.17 -10.34
N PRO A 129 -5.31 -9.58 -11.56
CA PRO A 129 -6.41 -10.54 -11.72
C PRO A 129 -5.96 -11.96 -11.32
N PRO A 130 -6.90 -12.85 -10.99
CA PRO A 130 -6.62 -14.27 -10.76
C PRO A 130 -5.82 -14.90 -11.93
N PRO A 131 -4.96 -15.91 -11.68
CA PRO A 131 -4.76 -16.62 -10.41
C PRO A 131 -3.73 -15.99 -9.47
N ASN A 132 -2.97 -14.98 -9.89
CA ASN A 132 -1.84 -14.42 -9.13
C ASN A 132 -2.27 -13.29 -8.18
N ASP A 133 -3.40 -13.46 -7.49
CA ASP A 133 -3.98 -12.46 -6.59
C ASP A 133 -3.00 -12.06 -5.48
N ALA A 134 -2.26 -10.98 -5.73
CA ALA A 134 -1.31 -10.39 -4.80
C ALA A 134 -1.92 -9.19 -4.05
N GLY A 135 -3.26 -9.08 -4.04
CA GLY A 135 -3.95 -7.94 -3.45
C GLY A 135 -3.87 -7.88 -1.94
N ALA A 136 -3.91 -9.03 -1.26
CA ALA A 136 -3.79 -9.07 0.20
C ALA A 136 -2.46 -8.48 0.70
N PHE A 137 -1.35 -8.78 0.02
CA PHE A 137 -0.02 -8.21 0.32
C PHE A 137 -0.04 -6.69 0.16
N SER A 138 -0.54 -6.21 -0.97
CA SER A 138 -0.57 -4.78 -1.30
C SER A 138 -1.45 -3.97 -0.36
N LEU A 139 -2.61 -4.51 0.01
CA LEU A 139 -3.51 -3.89 0.98
C LEU A 139 -2.87 -3.80 2.37
N THR A 140 -2.12 -4.83 2.78
CA THR A 140 -1.42 -4.81 4.07
C THR A 140 -0.33 -3.75 4.09
N VAL A 141 0.45 -3.62 3.00
CA VAL A 141 1.48 -2.59 2.87
C VAL A 141 0.86 -1.19 2.82
N ILE A 142 -0.21 -0.98 2.05
CA ILE A 142 -0.92 0.31 1.98
C ILE A 142 -1.51 0.67 3.35
N SER A 143 -2.32 -0.20 3.93
CA SER A 143 -3.05 0.09 5.17
C SER A 143 -2.13 0.22 6.38
N GLY A 144 -1.15 -0.67 6.53
CA GLY A 144 -0.25 -0.66 7.68
C GLY A 144 0.79 0.44 7.62
N CYS A 145 1.33 0.72 6.43
CA CYS A 145 2.43 1.67 6.33
C CYS A 145 1.94 3.08 5.99
N TYR A 146 1.01 3.25 5.05
CA TYR A 146 0.60 4.60 4.59
C TYR A 146 -0.41 5.28 5.52
N ALA A 147 -1.26 4.54 6.25
CA ALA A 147 -2.15 5.13 7.25
C ALA A 147 -1.39 5.84 8.38
N LEU A 148 -0.11 5.50 8.60
CA LEU A 148 0.79 6.18 9.55
C LEU A 148 1.41 7.48 8.99
N PHE A 149 1.21 7.79 7.70
CA PHE A 149 1.71 9.01 7.07
C PHE A 149 0.63 10.06 6.79
N PHE A 150 -0.65 9.69 6.86
CA PHE A 150 -1.71 10.64 6.61
C PHE A 150 -1.99 11.51 7.84
N PRO A 151 -2.50 12.75 7.64
CA PRO A 151 -3.00 13.59 8.72
C PRO A 151 -4.03 12.84 9.56
N LEU A 152 -4.16 13.24 10.83
CA LEU A 152 -5.07 12.69 11.83
C LEU A 152 -6.49 12.39 11.30
N ALA A 153 -6.99 13.24 10.41
CA ALA A 153 -8.31 13.11 9.79
C ALA A 153 -8.48 11.85 8.93
N THR A 154 -7.42 11.39 8.27
CA THR A 154 -7.48 10.17 7.45
C THR A 154 -7.29 8.94 8.33
N ALA A 155 -6.45 9.01 9.36
CA ALA A 155 -6.31 7.93 10.35
C ALA A 155 -7.62 7.68 11.12
N THR A 156 -8.37 8.74 11.46
CA THR A 156 -9.71 8.62 12.07
C THR A 156 -10.74 8.09 11.07
N ALA A 157 -10.72 8.53 9.81
CA ALA A 157 -11.58 7.98 8.76
C ALA A 157 -11.32 6.48 8.56
N TRP A 158 -10.05 6.06 8.52
CA TRP A 158 -9.65 4.65 8.45
C TRP A 158 -10.07 3.86 9.68
N GLY A 159 -9.90 4.42 10.88
CA GLY A 159 -10.40 3.83 12.11
C GLY A 159 -11.89 3.57 12.06
N GLN A 160 -12.69 4.53 11.56
CA GLN A 160 -14.13 4.37 11.38
C GLN A 160 -14.48 3.30 10.35
N ILE A 161 -13.77 3.26 9.22
CA ILE A 161 -13.95 2.25 8.17
C ILE A 161 -13.65 0.83 8.70
N PHE A 162 -12.53 0.63 9.38
CA PHE A 162 -12.17 -0.68 9.98
C PHE A 162 -13.12 -1.11 11.09
N THR A 163 -13.58 -0.16 11.91
CA THR A 163 -14.56 -0.44 12.96
C THR A 163 -15.92 -0.81 12.36
N GLY A 164 -16.30 -0.18 11.24
CA GLY A 164 -17.49 -0.53 10.47
C GLY A 164 -17.39 -1.92 9.84
N LEU A 165 -16.25 -2.26 9.22
CA LEU A 165 -15.99 -3.58 8.65
C LEU A 165 -16.07 -4.69 9.71
N ARG A 166 -15.45 -4.48 10.88
CA ARG A 166 -15.45 -5.43 11.99
C ARG A 166 -16.84 -5.65 12.60
N ARG A 167 -17.76 -4.69 12.41
CA ARG A 167 -19.09 -4.70 13.04
C ARG A 167 -20.21 -5.28 12.17
N GLY A 168 -20.01 -5.62 10.88
CA GLY A 168 -21.12 -6.24 10.17
C GLY A 168 -21.08 -6.43 8.66
N LEU A 169 -19.93 -6.39 8.00
CA LEU A 169 -19.91 -6.69 6.56
C LEU A 169 -19.27 -8.07 6.32
N HIS A 170 -20.14 -9.08 6.18
CA HIS A 170 -19.84 -10.23 5.32
C HIS A 170 -19.73 -9.69 3.89
N VAL A 171 -18.57 -9.16 3.53
CA VAL A 171 -18.30 -8.64 2.20
C VAL A 171 -18.13 -9.84 1.28
N SER A 172 -19.04 -10.02 0.30
CA SER A 172 -18.85 -11.03 -0.74
C SER A 172 -17.55 -10.72 -1.52
N PRO A 173 -16.86 -11.73 -2.08
CA PRO A 173 -15.62 -11.51 -2.85
C PRO A 173 -15.76 -10.56 -4.05
N GLU A 174 -16.99 -10.33 -4.54
CA GLU A 174 -17.26 -9.36 -5.60
C GLU A 174 -17.41 -7.93 -5.06
N SER A 175 -17.98 -7.77 -3.86
CA SER A 175 -18.12 -6.48 -3.18
C SER A 175 -16.79 -5.96 -2.60
N SER A 176 -15.86 -6.87 -2.29
CA SER A 176 -14.53 -6.49 -1.80
C SER A 176 -13.73 -5.73 -2.85
N ARG A 177 -13.90 -6.01 -4.15
CA ARG A 177 -13.23 -5.28 -5.24
C ARG A 177 -13.69 -3.83 -5.34
N GLY A 178 -15.00 -3.58 -5.25
CA GLY A 178 -15.56 -2.23 -5.23
C GLY A 178 -15.15 -1.44 -3.99
N PHE A 179 -15.11 -2.11 -2.84
CA PHE A 179 -14.64 -1.53 -1.58
C PHE A 179 -13.14 -1.21 -1.62
N ILE A 180 -12.31 -2.13 -2.11
CA ILE A 180 -10.87 -1.94 -2.32
C ILE A 180 -10.63 -0.78 -3.29
N ALA A 181 -11.34 -0.73 -4.42
CA ALA A 181 -11.24 0.37 -5.37
C ALA A 181 -11.62 1.71 -4.71
N ALA A 182 -12.72 1.75 -3.94
CA ALA A 182 -13.13 2.96 -3.22
C ALA A 182 -12.08 3.40 -2.18
N VAL A 183 -11.53 2.47 -1.41
CA VAL A 183 -10.47 2.73 -0.43
C VAL A 183 -9.21 3.26 -1.10
N LEU A 184 -8.81 2.69 -2.24
CA LEU A 184 -7.65 3.12 -3.01
C LEU A 184 -7.87 4.49 -3.63
N VAL A 185 -9.06 4.76 -4.18
CA VAL A 185 -9.45 6.06 -4.74
C VAL A 185 -9.50 7.14 -3.65
N LEU A 186 -10.09 6.83 -2.50
CA LEU A 186 -10.15 7.77 -1.37
C LEU A 186 -8.76 8.03 -0.78
N SER A 187 -7.91 7.01 -0.71
CA SER A 187 -6.51 7.17 -0.29
C SER A 187 -5.73 8.02 -1.28
N PHE A 188 -5.90 7.78 -2.59
CA PHE A 188 -5.25 8.56 -3.65
C PHE A 188 -5.74 10.02 -3.66
N ALA A 189 -7.05 10.24 -3.56
CA ALA A 189 -7.66 11.57 -3.46
C ALA A 189 -7.19 12.30 -2.20
N ALA A 190 -7.07 11.61 -1.06
CA ALA A 190 -6.51 12.20 0.15
C ALA A 190 -5.04 12.61 -0.02
N VAL A 191 -4.19 11.79 -0.67
CA VAL A 191 -2.79 12.17 -0.98
C VAL A 191 -2.76 13.39 -1.91
N PHE A 192 -3.61 13.39 -2.93
CA PHE A 192 -3.63 14.45 -3.93
C PHE A 192 -4.12 15.78 -3.33
N LEU A 193 -5.21 15.75 -2.56
CA LEU A 193 -5.81 16.94 -1.95
C LEU A 193 -4.97 17.51 -0.80
N THR A 194 -4.44 16.66 0.09
CA THR A 194 -3.52 17.13 1.15
C THR A 194 -2.18 17.56 0.58
N GLY A 195 -1.75 16.95 -0.54
CA GLY A 195 -0.59 17.36 -1.30
C GLY A 195 -0.72 18.73 -1.96
N ILE A 196 -1.94 19.20 -2.27
CA ILE A 196 -2.22 20.51 -2.89
C ILE A 196 -2.29 21.65 -1.87
N GLN A 197 -2.67 21.39 -0.61
CA GLN A 197 -2.86 22.45 0.38
C GLN A 197 -1.58 23.07 0.96
N GLU A 198 -0.41 22.47 0.67
CA GLU A 198 0.90 23.02 1.06
C GLU A 198 1.71 23.56 -0.13
N TRP A 199 1.04 24.13 -1.14
CA TRP A 199 1.65 24.87 -2.26
C TRP A 199 1.43 26.37 -2.10
#